data_AF-K0GC06-F1
#
_entry.id   AF-K0GC06-F1
#
_cell.length_a   1.000
_cell.length_b   1.000
_cell.length_c   1.000
_cell.angle_alpha   90.00
_cell.angle_beta   90.00
_cell.angle_gamma   90.00
#
_symmetry.space_group_name_H-M   'P 1'
#
loop_
_entity.id
_entity.type
_entity.pdbx_description
1 polymer ?
#
loop_
_entity_poly.entity_id
_entity_poly.type
_entity_poly.pdbx_seq_one_letter_code
_entity_poly.pdbx_strand_id
1 'polypeptide(L)'
;VELALWDTAGQEDYDRLRPLSYPDTDVILMCFSVDSPDSLENIPEKWTPEVKHFCPNVPIILVGNKKDLRTDPNTIRDLAKMKQEPVKPQEGRAMAEKINAFAY
;
A
#
# COMPACT_ATOMS: atom_id res chain seq x y z
N VAL A 1 -5.13 6.26 -24.76
CA VAL A 1 -4.87 6.52 -23.33
C VAL A 1 -3.37 6.56 -23.18
N GLU A 2 -2.85 7.66 -22.65
CA GLU A 2 -1.43 7.81 -22.30
C GLU A 2 -1.34 7.76 -20.78
N LEU A 3 -0.38 7.00 -20.26
CA LEU A 3 -0.13 6.86 -18.83
C LEU A 3 1.32 7.20 -18.58
N ALA A 4 1.54 8.09 -17.63
CA ALA A 4 2.85 8.28 -17.05
C ALA A 4 2.81 7.71 -15.62
N LEU A 5 3.89 7.05 -15.23
CA LEU A 5 3.98 6.29 -13.98
C LEU A 5 5.20 6.75 -13.21
N TRP A 6 5.00 7.06 -11.94
CA TRP A 6 6.05 7.47 -11.01
C TRP A 6 6.19 6.39 -9.95
N ASP A 7 7.33 5.73 -9.95
CA ASP A 7 7.71 4.80 -8.89
C ASP A 7 8.48 5.57 -7.81
N THR A 8 8.12 5.36 -6.54
CA THR A 8 8.68 6.14 -5.43
C THR A 8 9.24 5.25 -4.34
N ALA A 9 10.32 5.72 -3.71
CA ALA A 9 10.97 5.02 -2.62
C ALA A 9 10.10 5.01 -1.35
N GLY A 10 9.84 3.83 -0.78
CA GLY A 10 9.05 3.66 0.46
C GLY A 10 9.84 3.85 1.76
N GLN A 11 11.17 4.00 1.68
CA GLN A 11 12.03 4.17 2.85
C GLN A 11 11.94 5.58 3.43
N GLU A 12 12.09 5.70 4.74
CA GLU A 12 12.04 6.98 5.47
C GLU A 12 13.09 8.00 5.00
N ASP A 13 14.25 7.52 4.55
CA ASP A 13 15.33 8.36 4.00
C ASP A 13 14.86 9.25 2.83
N TYR A 14 13.78 8.85 2.16
CA TYR A 14 13.22 9.55 1.00
C TYR A 14 11.93 10.32 1.31
N ASP A 15 11.50 10.41 2.57
CA ASP A 15 10.25 11.08 2.95
C ASP A 15 10.20 12.56 2.53
N ARG A 16 11.35 13.23 2.42
CA ARG A 16 11.42 14.61 1.92
C ARG A 16 11.44 14.74 0.41
N LEU A 17 11.79 13.66 -0.31
CA LEU A 17 11.92 13.65 -1.76
C LEU A 17 10.66 13.13 -2.45
N ARG A 18 9.98 12.15 -1.85
CA ARG A 18 8.73 11.57 -2.37
C ARG A 18 7.67 12.61 -2.72
N PRO A 19 7.43 13.67 -1.92
CA PRO A 19 6.42 14.67 -2.23
C PRO A 19 6.66 15.45 -3.52
N LEU A 20 7.91 15.47 -4.03
CA LEU A 20 8.23 16.12 -5.30
C LEU A 20 7.63 15.38 -6.51
N SER A 21 7.17 14.14 -6.33
CA SER A 21 6.53 13.34 -7.39
C SER A 21 4.99 13.45 -7.40
N TYR A 22 4.39 14.13 -6.42
CA TYR A 22 2.94 14.25 -6.27
C TYR A 22 2.23 15.33 -7.12
N PRO A 23 2.88 16.45 -7.54
CA PRO A 23 2.20 17.44 -8.39
C PRO A 23 1.54 16.82 -9.62
N ASP A 24 0.35 17.31 -9.95
CA ASP A 24 -0.43 16.90 -11.13
C ASP A 24 -0.78 15.40 -11.19
N THR A 25 -0.81 14.70 -10.05
CA THR A 25 -1.22 13.29 -9.99
C THR A 25 -2.73 13.12 -10.13
N ASP A 26 -3.16 12.27 -11.07
CA ASP A 26 -4.58 11.94 -11.26
C ASP A 26 -5.08 10.80 -10.35
N VAL A 27 -4.22 9.85 -10.01
CA VAL A 27 -4.54 8.66 -9.19
C VAL A 27 -3.33 8.25 -8.35
N ILE A 28 -3.56 7.89 -7.09
CA ILE A 28 -2.53 7.28 -6.22
C ILE A 28 -2.74 5.78 -6.16
N LEU A 29 -1.71 5.01 -6.48
CA LEU A 29 -1.64 3.58 -6.22
C LEU A 29 -0.90 3.36 -4.90
N MET A 30 -1.65 3.08 -3.83
CA MET A 30 -1.08 2.86 -2.51
C MET A 30 -0.86 1.38 -2.29
N CYS A 31 0.39 0.95 -2.26
CA CYS A 31 0.75 -0.47 -2.28
C CYS A 31 1.09 -1.00 -0.88
N PHE A 32 0.68 -2.24 -0.61
CA PHE A 32 1.20 -3.07 0.47
C PHE A 32 1.58 -4.45 -0.10
N SER A 33 2.28 -5.27 0.69
CA SER A 33 2.68 -6.62 0.28
C SER A 33 1.95 -7.69 1.08
N VAL A 34 1.43 -8.71 0.41
CA VAL A 34 0.67 -9.80 1.05
C VAL A 34 1.51 -10.61 2.04
N ASP A 35 2.81 -10.73 1.80
CA ASP A 35 3.77 -11.40 2.67
C ASP A 35 4.32 -10.51 3.80
N SER A 36 3.80 -9.29 3.97
CA SER A 36 4.23 -8.36 5.00
C SER A 36 3.01 -7.66 5.62
N PRO A 37 2.39 -8.25 6.66
CA PRO A 37 1.24 -7.64 7.36
C PRO A 37 1.51 -6.21 7.84
N ASP A 38 2.71 -5.94 8.36
CA ASP A 38 3.14 -4.60 8.78
C ASP A 38 3.02 -3.56 7.64
N SER A 39 3.24 -3.97 6.38
CA SER A 39 3.07 -3.05 5.24
C SER A 39 1.61 -2.63 5.02
N LEU A 40 0.64 -3.47 5.39
CA LEU A 40 -0.78 -3.09 5.41
C LEU A 40 -1.08 -2.16 6.59
N GLU A 41 -0.48 -2.40 7.77
CA GLU A 41 -0.65 -1.53 8.95
C GLU A 41 -0.12 -0.11 8.72
N ASN A 42 0.96 0.02 7.93
CA ASN A 42 1.52 1.30 7.52
C ASN A 42 0.58 2.14 6.64
N ILE A 43 -0.41 1.54 5.99
CA ILE A 43 -1.36 2.23 5.10
C ILE A 43 -2.09 3.37 5.82
N PRO A 44 -2.81 3.13 6.93
CA PRO A 44 -3.46 4.20 7.68
C PRO A 44 -2.51 5.02 8.55
N GLU A 45 -1.37 4.46 8.97
CA GLU A 45 -0.46 5.10 9.92
C GLU A 45 0.50 6.09 9.27
N LYS A 46 1.01 5.77 8.08
CA LYS A 46 2.01 6.57 7.37
C LYS A 46 1.48 7.08 6.03
N TRP A 47 1.04 6.17 5.16
CA TRP A 47 0.80 6.50 3.75
C TRP A 47 -0.46 7.34 3.53
N THR A 48 -1.54 7.03 4.25
CA THR A 48 -2.80 7.78 4.14
C THR A 48 -2.66 9.23 4.62
N PRO A 49 -2.06 9.52 5.80
CA PRO A 49 -1.80 10.90 6.21
C PRO A 49 -0.93 11.68 5.22
N GLU A 50 0.14 11.08 4.71
CA GLU A 50 1.03 11.72 3.73
C GLU A 50 0.29 12.07 2.44
N VAL A 51 -0.39 11.10 1.84
CA VAL A 51 -1.13 11.31 0.59
C VAL A 51 -2.28 12.31 0.79
N LYS A 52 -2.99 12.28 1.91
CA LYS A 52 -4.03 13.28 2.20
C LYS A 52 -3.47 14.69 2.42
N HIS A 53 -2.22 14.81 2.85
CA HIS A 53 -1.55 16.11 3.00
C HIS A 53 -1.17 16.72 1.64
N PHE A 54 -0.55 15.94 0.75
CA PHE A 54 -0.05 16.45 -0.53
C PHE A 54 -1.05 16.34 -1.68
N CYS A 55 -1.95 15.36 -1.63
CA CYS A 55 -2.91 15.01 -2.68
C CYS A 55 -4.35 14.90 -2.14
N PRO A 56 -4.91 15.93 -1.47
CA PRO A 56 -6.14 15.82 -0.69
C PRO A 56 -7.38 15.36 -1.47
N ASN A 57 -7.43 15.60 -2.79
CA ASN A 57 -8.57 15.28 -3.65
C ASN A 57 -8.29 14.16 -4.66
N VAL A 58 -7.10 13.57 -4.62
CA VAL A 58 -6.70 12.55 -5.59
C VAL A 58 -7.23 11.18 -5.13
N PRO A 59 -7.95 10.43 -5.99
CA PRO A 59 -8.45 9.12 -5.63
C PRO A 59 -7.30 8.14 -5.35
N ILE A 60 -7.47 7.34 -4.28
CA ILE A 60 -6.53 6.29 -3.90
C ILE A 60 -7.10 4.94 -4.35
N ILE A 61 -6.28 4.13 -5.00
CA ILE A 61 -6.51 2.70 -5.20
C ILE A 61 -5.54 1.96 -4.28
N LEU A 62 -6.05 1.14 -3.38
CA LEU A 62 -5.22 0.28 -2.53
C LEU A 62 -4.82 -0.95 -3.35
N VAL A 63 -3.53 -1.32 -3.34
CA VAL A 63 -3.01 -2.42 -4.15
C VAL A 63 -2.26 -3.42 -3.26
N GLY A 64 -2.71 -4.68 -3.28
CA GLY A 64 -2.01 -5.77 -2.60
C GLY A 64 -1.06 -6.51 -3.54
N ASN A 65 0.25 -6.28 -3.38
CA ASN A 65 1.29 -6.93 -4.18
C ASN A 65 1.62 -8.35 -3.71
N LYS A 66 2.30 -9.12 -4.56
CA LYS A 66 2.74 -10.50 -4.30
C LYS A 66 1.59 -11.45 -3.90
N LYS A 67 0.47 -11.34 -4.61
CA LYS A 67 -0.76 -12.12 -4.36
C LYS A 67 -0.54 -13.62 -4.27
N ASP A 68 0.38 -14.14 -5.09
CA ASP A 68 0.80 -15.54 -5.16
C ASP A 68 1.31 -16.08 -3.80
N LEU A 69 1.95 -15.23 -3.00
CA LEU A 69 2.51 -15.62 -1.70
C LEU A 69 1.44 -15.88 -0.62
N ARG A 70 0.18 -15.53 -0.86
CA ARG A 70 -0.92 -15.86 0.06
C ARG A 70 -1.06 -17.37 0.30
N THR A 71 -0.72 -18.15 -0.71
CA THR A 71 -0.81 -19.61 -0.69
C THR A 71 0.54 -20.29 -0.75
N ASP A 72 1.65 -19.54 -0.70
CA ASP A 72 2.99 -20.11 -0.73
C ASP A 72 3.34 -20.75 0.63
N PRO A 73 3.66 -22.05 0.68
CA PRO A 73 3.95 -22.75 1.93
C PRO A 73 5.16 -22.20 2.68
N ASN A 74 6.17 -21.68 1.98
CA ASN A 74 7.38 -21.14 2.62
C ASN A 74 7.05 -19.80 3.30
N THR A 75 6.37 -18.90 2.59
CA THR A 75 5.89 -17.64 3.16
C THR A 75 5.00 -17.86 4.37
N ILE A 76 4.02 -18.77 4.29
CA ILE A 76 3.15 -19.10 5.42
C ILE A 76 3.98 -19.59 6.62
N ARG A 77 4.93 -20.50 6.38
CA ARG A 77 5.79 -21.03 7.45
C ARG A 77 6.67 -19.95 8.08
N ASP A 78 7.22 -19.06 7.26
CA ASP A 78 8.14 -18.02 7.73
C ASP A 78 7.41 -16.93 8.52
N LEU A 79 6.22 -16.51 8.08
CA LEU A 79 5.37 -15.60 8.85
C LEU A 79 4.88 -16.23 10.16
N ALA A 80 4.56 -17.53 10.17
CA ALA A 80 4.14 -18.22 11.37
C ALA A 80 5.22 -18.21 12.48
N LYS A 81 6.52 -18.18 12.13
CA LYS A 81 7.62 -18.02 13.11
C LYS A 81 7.53 -16.69 13.87
N MET A 82 6.97 -15.66 13.24
CA MET A 82 6.73 -14.34 13.81
C MET A 82 5.29 -14.18 14.34
N LYS A 83 4.52 -15.27 14.41
CA LYS A 83 3.09 -15.29 14.80
C LYS A 83 2.21 -14.44 13.87
N GLN A 84 2.59 -14.35 12.60
CA GLN A 84 1.84 -13.66 11.55
C GLN A 84 1.33 -14.66 10.51
N GLU A 85 0.42 -14.18 9.65
CA GLU A 85 -0.07 -14.90 8.48
C GLU A 85 -0.10 -13.96 7.26
N PRO A 86 -0.08 -14.46 6.01
CA PRO A 86 -0.22 -13.60 4.85
C PRO A 86 -1.55 -12.84 4.87
N VAL A 87 -1.53 -11.59 4.40
CA VAL A 87 -2.71 -10.72 4.38
C VAL A 87 -3.84 -11.34 3.55
N LYS A 88 -4.99 -11.54 4.18
CA LYS A 88 -6.21 -12.07 3.56
C LYS A 88 -6.88 -11.03 2.66
N PRO A 89 -7.59 -11.45 1.61
CA PRO A 89 -8.32 -10.52 0.74
C PRO A 89 -9.33 -9.65 1.51
N GLN A 90 -9.95 -10.19 2.56
CA GLN A 90 -10.91 -9.44 3.39
C GLN A 90 -10.23 -8.31 4.18
N GLU A 91 -9.00 -8.51 4.64
CA GLU A 91 -8.26 -7.49 5.39
C GLU A 91 -7.88 -6.31 4.49
N GLY A 92 -7.45 -6.60 3.26
CA GLY A 92 -7.21 -5.55 2.25
C GLY A 92 -8.49 -4.77 1.90
N ARG A 93 -9.63 -5.46 1.75
CA ARG A 93 -10.94 -4.80 1.51
C ARG A 93 -11.35 -3.91 2.69
N ALA A 94 -11.24 -4.42 3.91
CA ALA A 94 -11.53 -3.65 5.12
C ALA A 94 -10.60 -2.43 5.24
N MET A 95 -9.32 -2.56 4.86
CA MET A 95 -8.39 -1.44 4.84
C MET A 95 -8.76 -0.39 3.80
N ALA A 96 -9.16 -0.81 2.59
CA ALA A 96 -9.62 0.09 1.54
C ALA A 96 -10.83 0.91 1.99
N GLU A 97 -11.81 0.26 2.62
CA GLU A 97 -12.97 0.93 3.24
C GLU A 97 -12.53 1.92 4.34
N LYS A 98 -11.62 1.49 5.23
CA LYS A 98 -11.11 2.31 6.34
C LYS A 98 -10.46 3.61 5.88
N ILE A 99 -9.70 3.59 4.77
CA ILE A 99 -9.00 4.78 4.26
C ILE A 99 -9.83 5.57 3.25
N ASN A 100 -11.03 5.08 2.89
CA ASN A 100 -11.88 5.59 1.82
C ASN A 100 -11.18 5.54 0.45
N ALA A 101 -10.51 4.43 0.16
CA ALA A 101 -9.97 4.15 -1.17
C ALA A 101 -11.11 3.90 -2.16
N PHE A 102 -10.89 4.28 -3.41
CA PHE A 102 -11.82 4.05 -4.51
C PHE A 102 -12.00 2.55 -4.82
N ALA A 103 -10.93 1.76 -4.70
CA ALA A 103 -10.93 0.33 -4.96
C ALA A 103 -9.78 -0.42 -4.25
N TYR A 104 -9.92 -1.75 -4.18
CA TYR A 104 -8.91 -2.75 -3.79
C TYR A 104 -9.11 -4.06 -4.57
#